data_AF-A0A3B8MB82-F1
#
_entry.id   AF-A0A3B8MB82-F1
#
_cell.length_a   1.000
_cell.length_b   1.000
_cell.length_c   1.000
_cell.angle_alpha   90.00
_cell.angle_beta   90.00
_cell.angle_gamma   90.00
#
_symmetry.space_group_name_H-M   'P 1'
#
loop_
_entity.id
_entity.type
_entity.pdbx_description
1 polymer ?
#
loop_
_entity_poly.entity_id
_entity_poly.type
_entity_poly.pdbx_seq_one_letter_code
_entity_poly.pdbx_strand_id
1 'polypeptide(L)'
;MDTRHNAVGQALAGRFRTDLKSKTKLLAAAQRCLDDERCYKFFDMLASIAELHEDVRTGYLEEITSTGDYDEDEMAALRRLLLEGGAAAFKHLVDVVRDIRVHQEIDQMLAA
;
A
#
# COMPACT_ATOMS: atom_id res chain seq x y z
N MET A 1 -22.63 25.45 29.30
CA MET A 1 -22.08 25.62 27.94
C MET A 1 -20.87 24.69 27.83
N ASP A 2 -21.06 23.42 27.46
CA ASP A 2 -19.99 22.39 27.45
C ASP A 2 -19.90 21.59 26.14
N THR A 3 -20.40 22.17 25.05
CA THR A 3 -20.49 21.46 23.76
C THR A 3 -19.16 21.48 22.98
N ARG A 4 -18.20 22.35 23.33
CA ARG A 4 -16.95 22.53 22.57
C ARG A 4 -15.83 21.53 22.93
N HIS A 5 -15.76 21.05 24.18
CA HIS A 5 -14.73 20.07 24.58
C HIS A 5 -15.00 18.64 24.02
N ASN A 6 -16.26 18.29 23.79
CA ASN A 6 -16.65 16.97 23.29
C ASN A 6 -16.33 16.78 21.79
N ALA A 7 -16.43 17.86 20.99
CA ALA A 7 -16.19 17.80 19.54
C ALA A 7 -14.72 17.53 19.19
N VAL A 8 -13.78 18.11 19.94
CA VAL A 8 -12.34 17.96 19.70
C VAL A 8 -11.87 16.54 20.06
N GLY A 9 -12.35 15.99 21.18
CA GLY A 9 -12.04 14.62 21.60
C GLY A 9 -12.58 13.57 20.62
N GLN A 10 -13.80 13.77 20.10
CA GLN A 10 -14.38 12.89 19.09
C GLN A 10 -13.66 12.97 17.73
N ALA A 11 -13.25 14.17 17.30
CA ALA A 11 -12.49 14.34 16.06
C ALA A 11 -11.09 13.67 16.13
N LEU A 12 -10.40 13.79 17.27
CA LEU A 12 -9.11 13.13 17.51
C LEU A 12 -9.25 11.61 17.55
N ALA A 13 -10.26 11.09 18.26
CA ALA A 13 -10.56 9.65 18.30
C ALA A 13 -10.94 9.09 16.91
N GLY A 14 -11.66 9.89 16.11
CA GLY A 14 -12.00 9.56 14.73
C GLY A 14 -10.76 9.44 13.84
N ARG A 15 -9.87 10.44 13.88
CA ARG A 15 -8.58 10.41 13.13
C ARG A 15 -7.72 9.22 13.54
N PHE A 16 -7.52 9.02 14.85
CA PHE A 16 -6.70 7.92 15.35
C PHE A 16 -7.24 6.55 14.93
N ARG A 17 -8.57 6.36 14.95
CA ARG A 17 -9.20 5.11 14.50
C ARG A 17 -9.03 4.88 12.99
N THR A 18 -9.14 5.93 12.20
CA THR A 18 -8.91 5.87 10.74
C THR A 18 -7.44 5.55 10.44
N ASP A 19 -6.51 6.22 11.11
CA ASP A 19 -5.07 5.99 10.97
C ASP A 19 -4.70 4.55 11.36
N LEU A 20 -5.25 4.05 12.47
CA LEU A 20 -5.02 2.68 12.92
C LEU A 20 -5.56 1.66 11.91
N LYS A 21 -6.78 1.84 11.41
CA LYS A 21 -7.36 0.95 10.38
C LYS A 21 -6.54 0.96 9.09
N SER A 22 -6.10 2.13 8.63
CA SER A 22 -5.24 2.27 7.45
C SER A 22 -3.91 1.54 7.64
N LYS A 23 -3.29 1.66 8.83
CA LYS A 23 -2.07 0.92 9.18
C LYS A 23 -2.28 -0.59 9.21
N THR A 24 -3.37 -1.08 9.80
CA THR A 24 -3.66 -2.53 9.84
C THR A 24 -3.88 -3.08 8.42
N LYS A 25 -4.57 -2.35 7.55
CA LYS A 25 -4.75 -2.74 6.14
C LYS A 25 -3.42 -2.77 5.38
N LEU A 26 -2.57 -1.77 5.58
CA LEU A 26 -1.25 -1.72 4.96
C LEU A 26 -0.37 -2.88 5.42
N LEU A 27 -0.35 -3.17 6.73
CA LEU A 27 0.38 -4.30 7.30
C LEU A 27 -0.15 -5.63 6.77
N ALA A 28 -1.47 -5.79 6.65
CA ALA A 28 -2.06 -7.00 6.07
C ALA A 28 -1.68 -7.18 4.59
N ALA A 29 -1.66 -6.09 3.82
CA ALA A 29 -1.20 -6.13 2.43
C ALA A 29 0.29 -6.50 2.34
N ALA A 30 1.14 -5.90 3.17
CA ALA A 30 2.58 -6.20 3.22
C ALA A 30 2.83 -7.65 3.62
N GLN A 31 2.14 -8.15 4.64
CA GLN A 31 2.22 -9.55 5.06
C GLN A 31 1.83 -10.50 3.92
N ARG A 32 0.74 -10.22 3.19
CA ARG A 32 0.34 -11.03 2.02
C ARG A 32 1.40 -11.03 0.93
N CYS A 33 2.12 -9.92 0.72
CA CYS A 33 3.22 -9.88 -0.25
C CYS A 33 4.44 -10.69 0.20
N LEU A 34 4.67 -10.79 1.52
CA LEU A 34 5.73 -11.64 2.07
C LEU A 34 5.38 -13.13 2.00
N ASP A 35 4.10 -13.47 2.05
CA ASP A 35 3.63 -14.86 2.08
C ASP A 35 3.26 -15.41 0.68
N ASP A 36 2.89 -14.55 -0.27
CA ASP A 36 2.46 -14.93 -1.63
C ASP A 36 3.25 -14.16 -2.71
N GLU A 37 4.02 -14.89 -3.50
CA GLU A 37 4.82 -14.35 -4.61
C GLU A 37 3.97 -13.66 -5.68
N ARG A 38 2.70 -14.07 -5.88
CA ARG A 38 1.81 -13.42 -6.84
C ARG A 38 1.42 -12.02 -6.38
N CYS A 39 1.15 -11.86 -5.08
CA CYS A 39 0.88 -10.55 -4.49
C CYS A 39 2.10 -9.65 -4.60
N TYR A 40 3.30 -10.18 -4.36
CA TYR A 40 4.55 -9.45 -4.58
C TYR A 40 4.70 -8.99 -6.04
N LYS A 41 4.53 -9.89 -7.01
CA LYS A 41 4.63 -9.57 -8.45
C LYS A 41 3.62 -8.52 -8.90
N PHE A 42 2.41 -8.54 -8.33
CA PHE A 42 1.41 -7.51 -8.62
C PHE A 42 1.88 -6.12 -8.18
N PHE A 43 2.40 -5.98 -6.96
CA PHE A 43 2.93 -4.69 -6.48
C PHE A 43 4.23 -4.29 -7.17
N ASP A 44 5.07 -5.25 -7.56
CA ASP A 44 6.26 -5.03 -8.39
C ASP A 44 5.90 -4.42 -9.75
N MET A 45 4.86 -4.97 -10.39
CA MET A 45 4.30 -4.44 -11.64
C MET A 45 3.74 -3.02 -11.44
N LEU A 46 2.94 -2.79 -10.40
CA LEU A 46 2.41 -1.46 -10.10
C LEU A 46 3.52 -0.43 -9.84
N ALA A 47 4.57 -0.81 -9.11
CA ALA A 47 5.72 0.07 -8.88
C ALA A 47 6.45 0.40 -10.20
N SER A 48 6.63 -0.60 -11.07
CA SER A 48 7.24 -0.40 -12.39
C SER A 48 6.41 0.56 -13.27
N ILE A 49 5.08 0.45 -13.22
CA ILE A 49 4.17 1.38 -13.92
C ILE A 49 4.26 2.78 -13.29
N ALA A 50 4.35 2.88 -11.97
CA ALA A 50 4.45 4.16 -11.26
C ALA A 50 5.72 4.95 -11.64
N GLU A 51 6.78 4.28 -12.10
CA GLU A 51 8.02 4.91 -12.58
C GLU A 51 7.93 5.43 -14.03
N LEU A 52 6.87 5.09 -14.78
CA LEU A 52 6.68 5.56 -16.15
C LEU A 52 6.31 7.05 -16.20
N HIS A 53 6.37 7.65 -17.40
CA HIS A 53 5.93 9.02 -17.60
C HIS A 53 4.45 9.21 -17.22
N GLU A 54 4.09 10.39 -16.72
CA GLU A 54 2.74 10.67 -16.22
C GLU A 54 1.65 10.39 -17.25
N ASP A 55 1.87 10.78 -18.51
CA ASP A 55 0.93 10.51 -19.61
C ASP A 55 0.64 9.02 -19.79
N VAL A 56 1.66 8.17 -19.62
CA VAL A 56 1.52 6.71 -19.74
C VAL A 56 0.72 6.15 -18.56
N ARG A 57 0.98 6.64 -17.34
CA ARG A 57 0.24 6.22 -16.14
C ARG A 57 -1.23 6.61 -16.23
N THR A 58 -1.51 7.82 -16.71
CA THR A 58 -2.88 8.31 -16.90
C THR A 58 -3.60 7.50 -17.97
N GLY A 59 -2.96 7.24 -19.12
CA GLY A 59 -3.54 6.38 -20.16
C GLY A 59 -3.86 4.97 -19.65
N TYR A 60 -2.95 4.37 -18.87
CA TYR A 60 -3.19 3.06 -18.26
C TYR A 60 -4.40 3.06 -17.32
N LEU A 61 -4.57 4.11 -16.51
CA LEU A 61 -5.73 4.26 -15.62
C LEU A 61 -7.03 4.49 -16.38
N GLU A 62 -7.00 5.21 -17.51
CA GLU A 62 -8.16 5.39 -18.39
C GLU A 62 -8.59 4.08 -19.04
N GLU A 63 -7.63 3.28 -19.53
CA GLU A 63 -7.89 1.95 -20.08
C GLU A 63 -8.56 1.06 -19.04
N ILE A 64 -8.01 0.97 -17.83
CA ILE A 64 -8.62 0.19 -16.74
C ILE A 64 -10.00 0.71 -16.36
N THR A 65 -10.17 2.04 -16.28
CA THR A 65 -11.49 2.62 -15.99
C THR A 65 -12.52 2.21 -17.03
N SER A 66 -12.11 2.09 -18.30
CA SER A 66 -13.00 1.72 -19.40
C SER A 66 -13.46 0.26 -19.39
N THR A 67 -12.74 -0.64 -18.71
CA THR A 67 -13.15 -2.05 -18.63
C THR A 67 -14.31 -2.26 -17.65
N GLY A 68 -14.43 -1.38 -16.65
CA GLY A 68 -15.45 -1.50 -15.60
C GLY A 68 -15.22 -2.65 -14.62
N ASP A 69 -14.00 -3.22 -14.61
CA ASP A 69 -13.65 -4.36 -13.73
C ASP A 69 -13.47 -3.95 -12.27
N TYR A 70 -13.27 -2.65 -12.01
CA TYR A 70 -12.97 -2.09 -10.70
C TYR A 70 -14.01 -1.07 -10.28
N ASP A 71 -14.37 -1.07 -9.00
CA ASP A 71 -15.27 -0.06 -8.45
C ASP A 71 -14.55 1.28 -8.20
N GLU A 72 -15.31 2.29 -7.75
CA GLU A 72 -14.76 3.64 -7.51
C GLU A 72 -13.69 3.67 -6.41
N ASP A 73 -13.83 2.84 -5.37
CA ASP A 73 -12.88 2.78 -4.25
C ASP A 73 -11.58 2.10 -4.69
N GLU A 74 -11.68 1.03 -5.46
CA GLU A 74 -10.56 0.32 -6.07
C GLU A 74 -9.81 1.20 -7.07
N MET A 75 -10.54 1.92 -7.94
CA MET A 75 -9.95 2.88 -8.86
C MET A 75 -9.27 4.05 -8.13
N ALA A 76 -9.84 4.54 -7.02
CA ALA A 76 -9.20 5.55 -6.20
C ALA A 76 -7.91 5.03 -5.56
N ALA A 77 -7.88 3.76 -5.13
CA ALA A 77 -6.66 3.13 -4.62
C ALA A 77 -5.59 3.00 -5.71
N LEU A 78 -5.94 2.54 -6.91
CA LEU A 78 -5.03 2.42 -8.04
C LEU A 78 -4.43 3.77 -8.44
N ARG A 79 -5.24 4.84 -8.47
CA ARG A 79 -4.76 6.21 -8.73
C ARG A 79 -3.70 6.64 -7.72
N ARG A 80 -3.94 6.43 -6.42
CA ARG A 80 -2.94 6.75 -5.37
C ARG A 80 -1.67 5.93 -5.51
N LEU A 81 -1.80 4.64 -5.84
CA LEU A 81 -0.67 3.76 -6.01
C LEU A 81 0.21 4.19 -7.20
N LEU A 82 -0.39 4.56 -8.33
CA LEU A 82 0.35 4.87 -9.55
C LEU A 82 0.77 6.34 -9.67
N LEU A 83 -0.07 7.29 -9.27
CA LEU A 83 0.18 8.72 -9.48
C LEU A 83 0.84 9.41 -8.29
N GLU A 84 0.56 8.95 -7.06
CA GLU A 84 1.09 9.56 -5.83
C GLU A 84 2.33 8.83 -5.29
N GLY A 85 2.90 7.89 -6.06
CA GLY A 85 4.08 7.12 -5.67
C GLY A 85 3.82 6.06 -4.60
N GLY A 86 2.55 5.77 -4.28
CA GLY A 86 2.18 4.80 -3.25
C GLY A 86 2.70 3.38 -3.53
N ALA A 87 2.72 2.95 -4.79
CA ALA A 87 3.21 1.63 -5.16
C ALA A 87 4.71 1.48 -4.93
N ALA A 88 5.51 2.47 -5.32
CA ALA A 88 6.96 2.47 -5.11
C ALA A 88 7.32 2.47 -3.62
N ALA A 89 6.66 3.33 -2.83
CA ALA A 89 6.88 3.38 -1.38
C ALA A 89 6.50 2.08 -0.68
N PHE A 90 5.38 1.48 -1.07
CA PHE A 90 4.92 0.20 -0.52
C PHE A 90 5.87 -0.95 -0.89
N LYS A 91 6.29 -1.04 -2.16
CA LYS A 91 7.26 -2.04 -2.62
C LYS A 91 8.57 -1.96 -1.84
N HIS A 92 9.13 -0.75 -1.70
CA HIS A 92 10.37 -0.55 -0.96
C HIS A 92 10.27 -1.07 0.49
N LEU A 93 9.14 -0.86 1.15
CA LEU A 93 8.89 -1.41 2.48
C LEU A 93 8.90 -2.95 2.49
N VAL A 94 8.23 -3.58 1.51
CA VAL A 94 8.19 -5.04 1.40
C VAL A 94 9.57 -5.61 1.11
N ASP A 95 10.33 -4.97 0.21
CA ASP A 95 11.70 -5.39 -0.16
C ASP A 95 12.63 -5.36 1.05
N VAL A 96 12.62 -4.27 1.84
CA VAL A 96 13.43 -4.17 3.07
C VAL A 96 13.09 -5.29 4.05
N VAL A 97 11.80 -5.58 4.26
CA VAL A 97 11.40 -6.66 5.19
C VAL A 97 11.82 -8.03 4.67
N ARG A 98 11.72 -8.25 3.35
CA ARG A 98 12.14 -9.50 2.72
C ARG A 98 13.65 -9.71 2.87
N ASP A 99 14.45 -8.69 2.62
CA ASP A 99 15.89 -8.74 2.79
C ASP A 99 16.28 -9.05 4.24
N ILE A 100 15.61 -8.43 5.22
CA ILE A 100 15.84 -8.71 6.65
C ILE A 100 15.58 -10.20 6.96
N ARG A 101 14.47 -10.77 6.45
CA ARG A 101 14.14 -12.18 6.67
C ARG A 101 15.20 -13.12 6.07
N VAL A 102 15.67 -12.83 4.85
CA VAL A 102 16.72 -13.62 4.20
C VAL A 102 18.01 -13.60 5.02
N HIS A 103 18.46 -12.43 5.47
CA HIS A 103 19.68 -12.35 6.30
C HIS A 103 19.52 -13.12 7.61
N GLN A 104 18.36 -13.03 8.27
CA GLN A 104 18.08 -13.79 9.49
C GLN A 104 18.08 -15.31 9.26
N GLU A 105 17.52 -15.78 8.14
CA GLU A 105 17.53 -17.20 7.77
C GLU A 105 18.96 -17.70 7.49
N ILE A 106 19.77 -16.90 6.79
CA ILE A 106 21.19 -17.21 6.54
C ILE A 106 21.97 -17.30 7.86
N ASP A 107 21.81 -16.31 8.76
CA ASP A 107 22.49 -16.28 10.05
C ASP A 107 22.14 -17.51 10.90
N GLN A 108 20.87 -17.94 10.88
CA GLN A 108 20.42 -19.16 11.57
C GLN A 108 21.06 -20.42 10.98
N MET A 109 21.21 -20.51 9.66
CA MET A 109 21.88 -21.63 9.00
C MET A 109 23.38 -21.67 9.29
N LEU A 110 24.02 -20.52 9.48
CA LEU A 110 25.46 -20.43 9.81
C LEU A 110 25.77 -20.65 11.30
N ALA A 111 24.79 -20.40 12.16
CA ALA A 111 24.91 -20.61 13.60
C ALA A 111 24.58 -22.05 14.05
N ALA A 112 24.07 -22.89 13.14
CA ALA A 112 23.76 -24.31 13.34
C ALA A 112 24.91 -25.22 12.90
#